data_AF-A0A401GPM2-F1
#
_entry.id   AF-A0A401GPM2-F1
#
_cell.length_a   1.000
_cell.length_b   1.000
_cell.length_c   1.000
_cell.angle_alpha   90.00
_cell.angle_beta   90.00
_cell.angle_gamma   90.00
#
_symmetry.space_group_name_H-M   'P 1'
#
loop_
_entity.id
_entity.type
_entity.pdbx_description
1 polymer ?
#
loop_
_entity_poly.entity_id
_entity_poly.type
_entity_poly.pdbx_seq_one_letter_code
_entity_poly.pdbx_strand_id
1 'polypeptide(L)'
;MLIRFGIEQKILMFNGDNATSNDKQTSELAKLPNSFEEANRARCFSHTLQLSAKSLLQPFNSALEKPSEMQDDKFDDLPEL
;
A
#
# COMPACT_ATOMS: atom_id res chain seq x y z
N MET A 1 10.17 -12.49 -17.42
CA MET A 1 11.08 -12.66 -16.28
C MET A 1 10.99 -14.07 -15.69
N LEU A 2 9.82 -14.52 -15.21
CA LEU A 2 9.67 -15.85 -14.60
C LEU A 2 9.95 -17.02 -15.56
N ILE A 3 9.46 -16.93 -16.81
CA ILE A 3 9.70 -17.90 -17.88
C ILE A 3 11.21 -18.12 -18.13
N ARG A 4 12.01 -17.05 -18.05
CA ARG A 4 13.48 -17.14 -18.25
C ARG A 4 14.15 -18.06 -17.22
N PHE A 5 13.56 -18.17 -16.04
CA PHE A 5 14.08 -18.97 -14.94
C PHE A 5 13.31 -20.29 -14.74
N GLY A 6 12.28 -20.59 -15.56
CA GLY A 6 11.46 -21.81 -15.45
C GLY A 6 10.72 -21.92 -14.10
N ILE A 7 10.25 -20.78 -13.57
CA ILE A 7 9.58 -20.69 -12.26
C ILE A 7 8.16 -20.11 -12.34
N GLU A 8 7.62 -19.92 -13.54
CA GLU A 8 6.31 -19.32 -13.80
C GLU A 8 5.13 -20.09 -13.18
N GLN A 9 5.32 -21.38 -12.87
CA GLN A 9 4.35 -22.23 -12.16
C GLN A 9 4.70 -22.45 -10.67
N LYS A 10 5.80 -21.86 -10.19
CA LYS A 10 6.28 -22.03 -8.80
C LYS A 10 5.95 -20.85 -7.89
N ILE A 11 5.64 -19.70 -8.49
CA ILE A 11 5.24 -18.48 -7.77
C ILE A 11 3.72 -18.38 -7.83
N LEU A 12 3.05 -18.65 -6.71
CA LEU A 12 1.60 -18.56 -6.59
C LEU A 12 1.13 -17.14 -6.24
N MET A 13 1.90 -16.39 -5.46
CA MET A 13 1.47 -15.11 -4.92
C MET A 13 2.69 -14.22 -4.65
N PHE A 14 2.52 -12.90 -4.73
CA PHE A 14 3.51 -11.93 -4.24
C PHE A 14 2.91 -11.09 -3.12
N ASN A 15 3.72 -10.74 -2.12
CA ASN A 15 3.32 -9.79 -1.09
C ASN A 15 3.76 -8.38 -1.49
N GLY A 16 2.82 -7.43 -1.53
CA GLY A 16 3.09 -6.01 -1.73
C GLY A 16 2.42 -5.19 -0.63
N ASP A 17 3.05 -4.08 -0.24
CA ASP A 17 2.41 -3.13 0.67
C ASP A 17 1.14 -2.51 0.06
N ASN A 18 0.37 -1.76 0.85
CA ASN A 18 -0.88 -1.16 0.40
C ASN A 18 -0.65 0.24 -0.18
N ALA A 19 0.41 0.44 -0.97
CA ALA A 19 0.62 1.67 -1.72
C ALA A 19 -0.09 1.64 -3.09
N THR A 20 -0.58 2.79 -3.54
CA THR A 20 -1.22 2.97 -4.87
C THR A 20 -0.28 2.63 -6.02
N SER A 21 1.03 2.83 -5.84
CA SER A 21 2.06 2.38 -6.80
C SER A 21 2.00 0.86 -7.02
N ASN A 22 1.78 0.09 -5.95
CA ASN A 22 1.64 -1.36 -6.03
C ASN A 22 0.29 -1.79 -6.62
N ASP A 23 -0.77 -1.00 -6.47
CA ASP A 23 -2.02 -1.21 -7.20
C ASP A 23 -1.79 -1.10 -8.71
N LYS A 24 -1.18 0.01 -9.15
CA LYS A 24 -0.88 0.25 -10.56
C LYS A 24 0.05 -0.83 -11.15
N GLN A 25 1.11 -1.18 -10.43
CA GLN A 25 2.02 -2.24 -10.87
C GLN A 25 1.30 -3.57 -11.04
N THR A 26 0.41 -3.93 -10.10
CA THR A 26 -0.36 -5.18 -10.15
C THR A 26 -1.26 -5.23 -11.37
N SER A 27 -1.99 -4.15 -11.64
CA SER A 27 -2.88 -4.08 -12.80
C SER A 27 -2.15 -4.08 -14.13
N GLU A 28 -0.97 -3.44 -14.21
CA GLU A 28 -0.17 -3.51 -15.42
C GLU A 28 0.48 -4.90 -15.62
N LEU A 29 0.94 -5.55 -14.55
CA LEU A 29 1.50 -6.90 -14.63
C LEU A 29 0.48 -7.95 -15.12
N ALA A 30 -0.78 -7.84 -14.69
CA ALA A 30 -1.85 -8.75 -15.09
C ALA A 30 -2.26 -8.63 -16.57
N LYS A 31 -1.90 -7.52 -17.25
CA LYS A 31 -2.18 -7.31 -18.69
C LYS A 31 -1.11 -7.91 -19.60
N LEU A 32 0.06 -8.26 -19.05
CA LEU A 32 1.19 -8.77 -19.82
C LEU A 32 0.99 -10.27 -20.13
N PRO A 33 1.62 -10.80 -21.20
CA PRO A 33 1.57 -12.24 -21.52
C PRO A 33 2.44 -13.05 -20.54
N ASN A 34 1.95 -13.21 -19.31
CA ASN A 34 2.58 -13.97 -18.24
C ASN A 34 1.50 -14.78 -17.47
N SER A 35 1.90 -15.51 -16.43
CA SER A 35 0.99 -16.32 -15.59
C SER A 35 0.41 -15.56 -14.39
N PHE A 36 0.58 -14.23 -14.34
CA PHE A 36 0.21 -13.41 -13.20
C PHE A 36 -1.20 -12.85 -13.37
N GLU A 37 -2.03 -13.00 -12.34
CA GLU A 37 -3.35 -12.39 -12.21
C GLU A 37 -3.34 -11.39 -11.04
N GLU A 38 -4.22 -10.39 -11.06
CA GLU A 38 -4.31 -9.42 -9.96
C GLU A 38 -4.59 -10.08 -8.60
N ALA A 39 -5.34 -11.19 -8.61
CA ALA A 39 -5.63 -12.00 -7.42
C ALA A 39 -4.39 -12.63 -6.78
N ASN A 40 -3.26 -12.72 -7.51
CA ASN A 40 -1.99 -13.19 -6.97
C ASN A 40 -1.26 -12.15 -6.10
N ARG A 41 -1.87 -10.99 -5.81
CA ARG A 41 -1.36 -10.06 -4.79
C ARG A 41 -1.89 -10.36 -3.40
N ALA A 42 -0.98 -10.65 -2.47
CA ALA A 42 -1.22 -10.47 -1.05
C ALA A 42 -0.90 -9.04 -0.64
N ARG A 43 -1.86 -8.37 0.01
CA ARG A 43 -1.65 -7.08 0.68
C ARG A 43 -0.91 -7.28 2.00
N CYS A 44 0.00 -6.38 2.34
CA CYS A 44 0.80 -6.49 3.55
C CYS A 44 -0.07 -6.28 4.81
N PHE A 45 -0.24 -7.34 5.60
CA PHE A 45 -1.00 -7.32 6.85
C PHE A 45 -0.51 -6.25 7.82
N SER A 46 0.81 -6.06 7.94
CA SER A 46 1.41 -5.03 8.80
C SER A 46 0.99 -3.63 8.39
N HIS A 47 0.89 -3.36 7.08
CA HIS A 47 0.45 -2.06 6.59
C HIS A 47 -1.05 -1.85 6.88
N THR A 48 -1.87 -2.89 6.71
CA THR A 48 -3.29 -2.84 7.11
C THR A 48 -3.45 -2.54 8.60
N LEU A 49 -2.71 -3.23 9.47
CA LEU A 49 -2.73 -2.98 10.91
C LEU A 49 -2.28 -1.56 11.26
N GLN A 50 -1.22 -1.05 10.62
CA GLN A 50 -0.76 0.32 10.84
C GLN A 50 -1.81 1.35 10.45
N LEU A 51 -2.47 1.18 9.30
CA LEU A 51 -3.55 2.07 8.88
C LEU A 51 -4.73 1.98 9.85
N SER A 52 -5.16 0.78 10.24
CA SER A 52 -6.23 0.60 11.23
C SER A 52 -5.91 1.29 12.56
N ALA A 53 -4.69 1.12 13.08
CA ALA A 53 -4.27 1.78 14.32
C ALA A 53 -4.27 3.30 14.18
N LYS A 54 -3.75 3.85 13.08
CA LYS A 54 -3.78 5.30 12.81
C LYS A 54 -5.21 5.83 12.75
N SER A 55 -6.10 5.16 12.02
CA SER A 55 -7.50 5.58 11.90
C SER A 55 -8.26 5.50 13.23
N LEU A 56 -8.00 4.48 14.05
CA LEU A 56 -8.63 4.34 15.37
C LEU A 56 -8.13 5.39 16.37
N LEU A 57 -6.85 5.78 16.27
CA LEU A 57 -6.24 6.75 17.19
C LEU A 57 -6.43 8.21 16.74
N GLN A 58 -6.70 8.47 15.45
CA GLN A 58 -6.89 9.83 14.91
C GLN A 58 -7.85 10.71 15.73
N PRO A 59 -9.04 10.24 16.17
CA PRO A 59 -9.97 11.09 16.93
C PRO A 59 -9.44 11.53 18.30
N PHE A 60 -8.42 10.85 18.83
CA PHE A 60 -7.81 11.14 20.13
C PHE A 60 -6.56 12.01 20.02
N ASN A 61 -6.02 12.22 18.81
CA ASN A 61 -4.84 13.04 18.59
C ASN A 61 -5.11 14.53 18.81
N SER A 62 -6.34 15.01 18.57
CA SER A 62 -6.76 16.40 18.84
C SER A 62 -6.68 16.77 20.32
N ALA A 63 -6.71 15.80 21.23
CA ALA A 63 -6.48 16.02 22.67
C ALA A 63 -4.98 16.12 23.03
N LEU A 64 -4.09 15.72 22.13
CA LEU A 64 -2.63 15.76 22.29
C LEU A 64 -1.99 17.00 21.64
N GLU A 65 -2.71 17.67 20.74
CA GLU A 65 -2.29 18.94 20.15
C GLU A 65 -2.33 20.05 21.21
N LYS A 66 -1.14 20.43 21.72
CA LYS A 66 -0.99 21.67 22.50
C LYS A 66 -1.37 22.86 21.62
N PRO A 67 -1.93 23.96 22.18
CA PRO A 67 -2.10 25.19 21.43
C PRO A 67 -0.72 25.64 20.94
N SER A 68 -0.52 25.66 19.63
CA SER A 68 0.76 26.00 19.03
C SER A 68 0.98 27.52 19.09
N GLU A 69 2.10 27.94 19.68
CA GLU A 69 2.75 29.14 19.20
C GLU A 69 3.46 28.78 17.88
N MET A 70 2.85 29.23 16.78
CA MET A 70 3.39 29.51 15.44
C MET A 70 4.53 28.62 14.90
N GLN A 71 4.24 27.79 13.88
CA GLN A 71 4.71 28.05 12.51
C GLN A 71 4.09 27.10 11.48
N ASP A 72 3.91 27.69 10.31
CA ASP A 72 3.31 27.22 9.08
C ASP A 72 4.17 26.09 8.47
N ASP A 73 3.60 24.90 8.31
CA ASP A 73 4.00 23.99 7.23
C ASP A 73 2.74 23.30 6.72
N LYS A 74 2.42 23.62 5.46
CA LYS A 74 1.23 23.18 4.75
C LYS A 74 1.18 21.66 4.72
N PHE A 75 0.03 21.12 5.11
CA PHE A 75 -0.37 19.73 4.84
C PHE A 75 -0.79 19.57 3.37
N ASP A 76 0.10 19.91 2.44
CA ASP A 76 -0.03 19.53 1.04
C ASP A 76 0.62 18.15 0.89
N ASP A 77 -0.19 17.09 1.03
CA ASP A 77 -0.03 15.75 0.38
C ASP A 77 -0.75 14.64 1.16
N LEU A 78 -2.06 14.80 1.37
CA LEU A 78 -2.95 13.64 1.47
C LEU A 78 -3.48 13.35 0.07
N PRO A 79 -2.96 12.34 -0.65
CA PRO A 79 -3.68 11.85 -1.81
C PRO A 79 -5.03 11.26 -1.35
N GLU A 80 -6.10 11.71 -2.00
CA GLU A 80 -7.45 11.16 -1.89
C GLU A 80 -7.43 9.64 -2.10
N LEU A 81 -8.39 8.98 -1.44
CA LEU A 81 -8.65 7.53 -1.47
C LEU A 81 -8.48 6.88 -2.86
#